data_AF-A0AA43JJ51-F1
#
_entry.id   AF-A0AA43JJ51-F1
#
_cell.length_a   1.000
_cell.length_b   1.000
_cell.length_c   1.000
_cell.angle_alpha   90.00
_cell.angle_beta   90.00
_cell.angle_gamma   90.00
#
_symmetry.space_group_name_H-M   'P 1'
#
loop_
_entity.id
_entity.type
_entity.pdbx_description
1 polymer ?
#
loop_
_entity_poly.entity_id
_entity_poly.type
_entity_poly.pdbx_seq_one_letter_code
_entity_poly.pdbx_strand_id
1 'polypeptide(L)'
;MLEANPEHLIGDRAYDSDSLDDDLKHDGVNMIAPHRSTRKLKTQDGRHLRRYERRWLVERFLAWLQWKRRLLIRWEYDATNFLGFVQLACITMLLKQF
;
A
#
# COMPACT_ATOMS: atom_id res chain seq x y z
N MET A 1 -5.49 -13.13 12.10
CA MET A 1 -5.02 -11.81 12.59
C MET A 1 -3.65 -11.61 11.94
N LEU A 2 -3.42 -10.53 11.20
CA LEU A 2 -2.15 -10.37 10.48
C LEU A 2 -1.03 -10.11 11.51
N GLU A 3 -0.21 -11.13 11.79
CA GLU A 3 0.98 -11.09 12.66
C GLU A 3 2.18 -10.37 12.01
N ALA A 4 1.94 -9.36 11.18
CA ALA A 4 3.02 -8.62 10.56
C ALA A 4 3.28 -7.35 11.37
N ASN A 5 4.35 -7.33 12.16
CA ASN A 5 4.94 -6.08 12.68
C ASN A 5 6.10 -5.68 11.75
N PRO A 6 5.86 -4.91 10.67
CA PRO A 6 6.91 -4.59 9.72
C PRO A 6 7.90 -3.59 10.32
N GLU A 7 9.20 -3.79 10.09
CA GLU A 7 10.23 -2.81 10.48
C GLU A 7 10.03 -1.43 9.82
N HIS A 8 9.40 -1.42 8.64
CA HIS A 8 9.15 -0.23 7.83
C HIS A 8 7.73 -0.22 7.27
N LEU A 9 6.99 0.84 7.56
CA LEU A 9 5.69 1.11 6.96
C LEU A 9 5.82 2.25 5.96
N ILE A 10 5.35 2.06 4.73
CA ILE A 10 5.44 3.08 3.68
C ILE A 10 4.05 3.68 3.49
N GLY A 11 3.88 4.91 3.96
CA GLY A 11 2.64 5.67 3.90
C GLY A 11 2.59 6.63 2.72
N ASP A 12 1.39 7.14 2.43
CA ASP A 12 1.22 8.30 1.56
C ASP A 12 1.58 9.62 2.26
N ARG A 13 1.54 10.73 1.51
CA ARG A 13 1.83 12.07 2.05
C ARG A 13 0.88 12.46 3.19
N ALA A 14 -0.34 11.93 3.23
CA ALA A 14 -1.28 12.20 4.31
C ALA A 14 -0.83 11.58 5.64
N TYR A 15 0.01 10.55 5.63
CA TYR A 15 0.63 9.97 6.83
C TYR A 15 1.75 10.83 7.44
N ASP A 16 2.09 11.97 6.84
CA ASP A 16 3.02 12.95 7.42
C ASP A 16 2.44 13.56 8.71
N SER A 17 2.77 12.96 9.86
CA SER A 17 2.30 13.37 11.19
C SER A 17 3.29 12.94 12.27
N ASP A 18 3.79 13.90 13.06
CA ASP A 18 4.77 13.65 14.12
C ASP A 18 4.23 12.68 15.18
N SER A 19 2.97 12.84 15.59
CA SER A 19 2.35 11.94 16.57
C SER A 19 2.27 10.50 16.08
N LEU A 20 2.02 10.30 14.78
CA LEU A 20 1.93 8.97 14.20
C LEU A 20 3.32 8.34 14.07
N ASP A 21 4.31 9.13 13.68
CA ASP A 21 5.70 8.70 13.64
C ASP A 21 6.17 8.23 15.04
N ASP A 22 5.81 8.97 16.10
CA ASP A 22 6.15 8.63 17.48
C ASP A 22 5.44 7.36 17.98
N ASP A 23 4.14 7.23 17.71
CA ASP A 23 3.35 6.05 18.08
C ASP A 23 3.91 4.78 17.40
N LEU A 24 4.15 4.84 16.09
CA LEU A 24 4.69 3.71 15.34
C LEU A 24 6.11 3.35 15.78
N LYS A 25 6.93 4.35 16.12
CA LYS A 25 8.28 4.13 16.62
C LYS A 25 8.26 3.45 17.98
N HIS A 26 7.26 3.72 18.83
CA HIS A 26 7.06 2.99 20.08
C HIS A 26 6.80 1.50 19.83
N ASP A 27 6.07 1.18 18.75
CA ASP A 27 5.79 -0.19 18.30
C ASP A 27 6.95 -0.83 17.50
N GLY A 28 8.07 -0.12 17.35
CA GLY A 28 9.24 -0.58 16.60
C GLY A 28 9.11 -0.46 15.08
N VAL A 29 8.09 0.25 14.58
CA VAL A 29 7.80 0.46 13.17
C VAL A 29 8.30 1.84 12.73
N ASN A 30 9.14 1.87 11.71
CA ASN A 30 9.54 3.15 11.11
C ASN A 30 8.59 3.54 9.97
N MET A 31 7.84 4.63 10.15
CA MET A 31 7.04 5.21 9.08
C MET A 31 7.93 5.92 8.05
N ILE A 32 7.62 5.70 6.77
CA ILE A 32 8.26 6.34 5.62
C ILE A 32 7.16 6.99 4.80
N ALA A 33 7.02 8.30 4.95
CA ALA A 33 6.09 9.12 4.18
C ALA A 33 6.79 10.38 3.67
N PRO A 34 6.42 10.90 2.49
CA PRO A 34 6.91 12.18 2.02
C PRO A 34 6.27 13.29 2.86
N HIS A 35 7.06 14.32 3.18
CA HIS A 35 6.52 15.48 3.88
C HIS A 35 5.45 16.20 3.06
N ARG A 36 4.44 16.73 3.75
CA ARG A 36 3.51 17.72 3.22
C ARG A 36 4.26 18.99 2.87
N SER A 37 3.78 19.70 1.85
CA SER A 37 4.35 21.00 1.44
C SER A 37 4.31 22.05 2.53
N THR A 38 3.40 21.90 3.51
CA THR A 38 3.21 22.80 4.64
C THR A 38 4.11 22.49 5.85
N ARG A 39 4.87 21.38 5.82
CA ARG A 39 5.73 20.98 6.95
C ARG A 39 6.88 21.97 7.09
N LYS A 40 6.98 22.61 8.26
CA LYS A 40 7.99 23.63 8.56
C LYS A 40 9.34 22.99 8.94
N LEU A 41 9.30 21.94 9.75
CA LEU A 41 10.50 21.23 10.21
C LEU A 41 10.67 19.94 9.42
N LYS A 42 11.76 19.85 8.64
CA LYS A 42 12.09 18.62 7.93
C LYS A 42 12.81 17.65 8.88
N THR A 43 12.22 16.48 9.10
CA THR A 43 12.77 15.43 9.98
C THR A 43 13.59 14.36 9.25
N GLN A 44 13.40 14.20 7.93
CA GLN A 44 14.14 13.23 7.12
C GLN A 44 15.11 13.90 6.13
N ASP A 45 16.22 13.21 5.85
CA ASP A 45 17.22 13.58 4.84
C ASP A 45 16.87 13.06 3.42
N GLY A 46 15.79 12.29 3.29
CA GLY A 46 15.31 11.71 2.05
C GLY A 46 15.95 10.38 1.64
N ARG A 47 16.93 9.84 2.39
CA ARG A 47 17.54 8.54 2.05
C ARG A 47 16.54 7.41 2.21
N HIS A 48 15.81 7.40 3.32
CA HIS A 48 14.76 6.41 3.59
C HIS A 48 13.59 6.56 2.61
N LEU A 49 13.32 7.80 2.16
CA LEU A 49 12.23 8.13 1.24
C LEU A 49 12.37 7.47 -0.14
N ARG A 50 13.57 7.05 -0.55
CA ARG A 50 13.76 6.28 -1.81
C ARG A 50 12.89 5.03 -1.87
N ARG A 51 12.52 4.46 -0.71
CA ARG A 51 11.62 3.30 -0.64
C ARG A 51 10.18 3.64 -1.02
N TYR A 52 9.77 4.90 -0.94
CA TYR A 52 8.43 5.36 -1.32
C TYR A 52 8.05 4.95 -2.75
N GLU A 53 9.03 4.89 -3.67
CA GLU A 53 8.84 4.45 -5.06
C GLU A 53 8.28 3.01 -5.15
N ARG A 54 8.51 2.16 -4.14
CA ARG A 54 7.98 0.78 -4.12
C ARG A 54 6.46 0.73 -4.03
N ARG A 55 5.80 1.79 -3.56
CA ARG A 55 4.32 1.88 -3.53
C ARG A 55 3.70 1.73 -4.91
N TRP A 56 4.38 2.23 -5.95
CA TRP A 56 3.93 2.13 -7.34
C TRP A 56 3.63 0.68 -7.75
N LEU A 57 4.38 -0.30 -7.24
CA LEU A 57 4.13 -1.72 -7.56
C LEU A 57 2.75 -2.17 -7.08
N VAL A 58 2.39 -1.81 -5.85
CA VAL A 58 1.11 -2.16 -5.23
C VAL A 58 -0.02 -1.36 -5.88
N GLU A 59 0.16 -0.05 -6.05
CA GLU A 59 -0.84 0.83 -6.66
C GLU A 59 -1.15 0.43 -8.10
N ARG A 60 -0.12 0.14 -8.90
CA ARG A 60 -0.29 -0.34 -10.28
C ARG A 60 -1.00 -1.69 -10.32
N PHE A 61 -0.65 -2.60 -9.43
CA PHE A 61 -1.33 -3.90 -9.34
C PHE A 61 -2.82 -3.74 -9.01
N LEU A 62 -3.15 -2.91 -8.00
CA LEU A 62 -4.53 -2.62 -7.65
C LEU A 62 -5.29 -1.93 -8.79
N ALA A 63 -4.66 -1.00 -9.51
CA ALA A 63 -5.25 -0.36 -10.68
C ALA A 63 -5.60 -1.38 -11.78
N TRP A 64 -4.72 -2.36 -12.04
CA TRP A 64 -5.00 -3.44 -12.98
C TRP A 64 -6.14 -4.34 -12.54
N LEU A 65 -6.24 -4.65 -11.25
CA LEU A 65 -7.37 -5.39 -10.69
C LEU A 65 -8.68 -4.61 -10.81
N GLN A 66 -8.69 -3.32 -10.50
CA GLN A 66 -9.86 -2.46 -10.62
C GLN A 66 -10.35 -2.30 -12.06
N TRP A 67 -9.47 -2.42 -13.05
CA TRP A 67 -9.86 -2.44 -14.46
C TRP A 67 -10.70 -3.67 -14.83
N LYS A 68 -10.62 -4.75 -14.04
CA LYS A 68 -11.55 -5.88 -14.16
C LYS A 68 -12.87 -5.47 -13.50
N ARG A 69 -13.87 -5.11 -14.32
CA ARG A 69 -15.21 -4.67 -13.87
C ARG A 69 -15.85 -5.58 -12.81
N ARG A 70 -15.57 -6.89 -12.86
CA ARG A 70 -16.07 -7.87 -11.86
C ARG A 70 -15.51 -7.65 -10.44
N LEU A 71 -14.34 -7.03 -10.33
CA LEU A 71 -13.66 -6.75 -9.05
C LEU A 71 -13.81 -5.31 -8.57
N LEU A 72 -14.14 -4.36 -9.46
CA LEU A 72 -14.31 -2.96 -9.10
C LEU A 72 -15.43 -2.77 -8.07
N ILE A 73 -16.55 -3.45 -8.26
CA ILE A 73 -17.68 -3.48 -7.33
C ILE A 73 -17.85 -4.93 -6.88
N ARG A 74 -17.89 -5.16 -5.57
CA ARG A 74 -18.14 -6.48 -5.01
C ARG A 74 -19.62 -6.84 -5.14
N TRP A 75 -19.91 -7.69 -6.12
CA TRP A 75 -21.24 -8.29 -6.32
C TRP A 75 -21.43 -9.61 -5.58
N GLU A 76 -20.33 -10.28 -5.22
CA GLU A 76 -20.37 -11.57 -4.55
C GLU A 76 -20.77 -11.41 -3.08
N TYR A 77 -21.78 -12.18 -2.68
CA TYR A 77 -22.16 -12.34 -1.28
C TYR A 77 -21.04 -13.06 -0.51
N ASP A 78 -20.64 -14.24 -0.99
CA ASP A 78 -19.59 -15.06 -0.37
C ASP A 78 -18.18 -14.50 -0.65
N ALA A 79 -17.35 -14.43 0.38
CA ALA A 79 -15.96 -13.98 0.28
C ALA A 79 -15.10 -14.94 -0.56
N THR A 80 -15.41 -16.24 -0.55
CA THR A 80 -14.71 -17.29 -1.30
C THR A 80 -14.87 -17.07 -2.81
N ASN A 81 -16.08 -16.75 -3.25
CA ASN A 81 -16.35 -16.44 -4.65
C ASN A 81 -15.60 -15.18 -5.10
N PHE A 82 -15.62 -14.14 -4.27
CA PHE A 82 -14.87 -12.92 -4.55
C PHE A 82 -13.37 -13.20 -4.67
N LEU A 83 -12.80 -13.97 -3.74
CA LEU A 83 -11.41 -14.39 -3.78
C LEU A 83 -11.09 -15.19 -5.06
N GLY A 84 -11.98 -16.09 -5.48
CA GLY A 84 -11.85 -16.82 -6.74
C GLY A 84 -11.75 -15.90 -7.96
N PHE A 85 -12.57 -14.84 -8.01
CA PHE A 85 -12.46 -13.84 -9.08
C PHE A 85 -11.16 -13.03 -9.03
N VAL A 86 -10.65 -12.71 -7.82
CA VAL A 86 -9.36 -12.04 -7.66
C VAL A 86 -8.23 -12.93 -8.18
N GLN A 87 -8.23 -14.22 -7.81
CA GLN A 87 -7.26 -15.21 -8.30
C GLN A 87 -7.33 -15.37 -9.81
N LEU A 88 -8.54 -15.48 -10.38
CA LEU A 88 -8.74 -15.55 -11.83
C LEU A 88 -8.21 -14.30 -12.54
N ALA A 89 -8.44 -13.11 -12.00
CA ALA A 89 -7.88 -11.88 -12.56
C ALA A 89 -6.35 -11.90 -12.57
N CYS A 90 -5.72 -12.33 -11.47
CA CYS A 90 -4.27 -12.48 -11.37
C CYS A 90 -3.72 -13.47 -12.40
N ILE A 91 -4.35 -14.64 -12.56
CA ILE A 91 -3.98 -15.64 -13.57
C ILE A 91 -4.03 -15.04 -14.97
N THR A 92 -5.10 -14.30 -15.30
CA THR A 92 -5.22 -13.67 -16.63
C THR A 92 -4.17 -12.60 -16.89
N MET A 93 -3.66 -11.95 -15.84
CA MET A 93 -2.59 -10.95 -15.97
C MET A 93 -1.24 -11.61 -16.20
N LEU A 94 -0.94 -12.68 -15.47
CA LEU A 94 0.31 -13.44 -15.62
C LEU A 94 0.38 -14.14 -16.98
N LEU A 95 -0.72 -14.74 -17.45
CA LEU A 95 -0.76 -15.44 -18.73
C LEU A 95 -0.71 -14.50 -19.95
N LYS A 96 -1.16 -13.25 -19.82
CA LYS A 96 -1.06 -12.25 -20.90
C LYS A 96 0.37 -11.81 -21.22
N GLN A 97 1.33 -12.13 -20.36
CA GLN A 97 2.72 -11.73 -20.49
C GLN A 97 3.55 -12.74 -21.30
N PHE A 98 2.97 -13.91 -21.61
CA PHE A 98 3.50 -14.93 -22.51
C PHE A 98 2.75 -14.89 -23.84
#